data_AF-A0A924XJS1-F1
#
_entry.id   AF-A0A924XJS1-F1
#
_cell.length_a   1.000
_cell.length_b   1.000
_cell.length_c   1.000
_cell.angle_alpha   90.00
_cell.angle_beta   90.00
_cell.angle_gamma   90.00
#
_symmetry.space_group_name_H-M   'P 1'
#
loop_
_entity.id
_entity.type
_entity.pdbx_description
1 polymer ?
#
loop_
_entity_poly.entity_id
_entity_poly.type
_entity_poly.pdbx_seq_one_letter_code
_entity_poly.pdbx_strand_id
1 'polypeptide(L)'
;VAAFKAEYRRSPSPYAAVAYDTARLIAAALDKTGGQAADRAALHAALVSARFESVRGPFRFGANQFPVQNYYLTQVVRRADGEAGLDLRGDIFQAHADSYGDACKMRPF
;
A
#
# COMPACT_ATOMS: atom_id res chain seq x y z
N VAL A 1 -5.17 -9.90 -9.94
CA VAL A 1 -6.47 -10.46 -9.51
C VAL A 1 -6.61 -11.96 -9.80
N ALA A 2 -6.31 -12.43 -11.01
CA ALA A 2 -6.47 -13.85 -11.38
C ALA A 2 -5.79 -14.84 -10.42
N ALA A 3 -4.51 -14.62 -10.08
CA ALA A 3 -3.78 -15.49 -9.14
C ALA A 3 -4.43 -15.56 -7.75
N PHE A 4 -4.90 -14.42 -7.21
CA PHE A 4 -5.60 -14.38 -5.93
C PHE A 4 -6.93 -15.15 -5.98
N LYS A 5 -7.71 -14.99 -7.07
CA LYS A 5 -8.97 -15.71 -7.26
C LYS A 5 -8.74 -17.23 -7.41
N ALA A 6 -7.67 -17.64 -8.09
CA ALA A 6 -7.32 -19.05 -8.24
C ALA A 6 -7.03 -19.71 -6.89
N GLU A 7 -6.26 -19.04 -6.02
CA GLU A 7 -5.88 -19.56 -4.70
C GLU A 7 -7.04 -19.52 -3.70
N TYR A 8 -7.68 -18.36 -3.56
CA TYR A 8 -8.60 -18.11 -2.45
C TYR A 8 -10.08 -18.20 -2.82
N ARG A 9 -10.40 -18.45 -4.11
CA ARG A 9 -11.77 -18.58 -4.64
C ARG A 9 -12.70 -17.43 -4.26
N ARG A 10 -12.15 -16.21 -4.15
CA ARG A 10 -12.88 -14.97 -3.89
C ARG A 10 -12.16 -13.77 -4.49
N SER A 11 -12.87 -12.66 -4.68
CA SER A 11 -12.24 -11.39 -5.05
C SER A 11 -11.35 -10.84 -3.91
N PRO A 12 -10.19 -10.22 -4.21
CA PRO A 12 -9.39 -9.56 -3.19
C PRO A 12 -10.14 -8.35 -2.61
N SER A 13 -10.02 -8.15 -1.31
CA SER A 13 -10.52 -6.96 -0.62
C SER A 13 -9.46 -5.84 -0.67
N PRO A 14 -9.85 -4.58 -0.39
CA PRO A 14 -8.87 -3.51 -0.20
C PRO A 14 -7.79 -3.87 0.84
N TYR A 15 -8.15 -4.59 1.91
CA TYR A 15 -7.19 -5.08 2.91
C TYR A 15 -6.19 -6.10 2.33
N ALA A 16 -6.64 -6.99 1.44
CA ALA A 16 -5.73 -7.91 0.77
C ALA A 16 -4.74 -7.18 -0.15
N ALA A 17 -5.19 -6.10 -0.81
CA ALA A 17 -4.31 -5.25 -1.62
C ALA A 17 -3.25 -4.53 -0.76
N VAL A 18 -3.65 -4.00 0.42
CA VAL A 18 -2.70 -3.39 1.37
C VAL A 18 -1.67 -4.41 1.85
N ALA A 19 -2.10 -5.61 2.25
CA ALA A 19 -1.19 -6.65 2.72
C ALA A 19 -0.20 -7.09 1.64
N TYR A 20 -0.67 -7.23 0.39
CA TYR A 20 0.19 -7.57 -0.75
C TYR A 20 1.25 -6.49 -0.99
N ASP A 21 0.86 -5.21 -0.98
CA ASP A 21 1.78 -4.10 -1.11
C ASP A 21 2.79 -4.03 0.04
N THR A 22 2.37 -4.30 1.28
CA THR A 22 3.28 -4.37 2.43
C THR A 22 4.35 -5.45 2.23
N ALA A 23 3.96 -6.64 1.75
CA ALA A 23 4.94 -7.69 1.45
C ALA A 23 5.92 -7.27 0.35
N ARG A 24 5.43 -6.59 -0.70
CA ARG A 24 6.30 -6.06 -1.78
C ARG A 24 7.25 -4.96 -1.29
N LEU A 25 6.78 -4.09 -0.39
CA LEU A 25 7.61 -3.07 0.24
C LEU A 25 8.75 -3.71 1.05
N ILE A 26 8.42 -4.72 1.88
CA ILE A 26 9.41 -5.44 2.69
C ILE A 26 10.41 -6.15 1.78
N ALA A 27 9.95 -6.83 0.72
CA ALA A 27 10.82 -7.46 -0.26
C ALA A 27 11.79 -6.45 -0.90
N ALA A 28 11.28 -5.31 -1.39
CA ALA A 28 12.11 -4.26 -1.98
C ALA A 28 13.12 -3.65 -0.99
N ALA A 29 12.78 -3.57 0.30
CA ALA A 29 13.71 -3.13 1.33
C ALA A 29 14.80 -4.17 1.61
N LEU A 30 14.44 -5.46 1.68
CA LEU A 30 15.39 -6.56 1.86
C LEU A 30 16.35 -6.69 0.66
N ASP A 31 15.87 -6.47 -0.56
CA ASP A 31 16.73 -6.46 -1.75
C ASP A 31 17.83 -5.38 -1.63
N LYS A 32 17.49 -4.21 -1.08
CA LYS A 32 18.45 -3.12 -0.84
C LYS A 32 19.45 -3.43 0.27
N THR A 33 19.07 -4.19 1.29
CA THR A 33 19.96 -4.57 2.39
C THR A 33 20.70 -5.89 2.13
N GLY A 34 20.55 -6.49 0.95
CA GLY A 34 21.12 -7.81 0.66
C GLY A 34 20.56 -8.91 1.57
N GLY A 35 19.29 -8.79 1.97
CA GLY A 35 18.60 -9.72 2.86
C GLY A 35 18.89 -9.49 4.35
N GLN A 36 19.68 -8.49 4.71
CA GLN A 36 20.02 -8.21 6.11
C GLN A 36 18.88 -7.45 6.80
N ALA A 37 18.28 -8.07 7.82
CA ALA A 37 17.20 -7.48 8.61
C ALA A 37 17.59 -7.18 10.06
N ALA A 38 18.77 -7.62 10.50
CA ALA A 38 19.23 -7.45 11.88
C ALA A 38 19.64 -6.00 12.19
N ASP A 39 20.22 -5.30 11.20
CA ASP A 39 20.46 -3.86 11.29
C ASP A 39 19.14 -3.10 11.08
N ARG A 40 18.52 -2.73 12.20
CA ARG A 40 17.23 -2.05 12.22
C ARG A 40 17.29 -0.67 11.58
N ALA A 41 18.40 0.06 11.73
CA ALA A 41 18.55 1.39 11.17
C ALA A 41 18.69 1.32 9.64
N ALA A 42 19.51 0.39 9.15
CA ALA A 42 19.65 0.14 7.71
C ALA A 42 18.34 -0.37 7.09
N LEU A 43 17.65 -1.32 7.74
CA LEU A 43 16.37 -1.85 7.27
C LEU A 43 15.29 -0.75 7.24
N HIS A 44 15.24 0.09 8.26
CA HIS A 44 14.31 1.21 8.31
C HIS A 44 14.56 2.22 7.17
N ALA A 45 15.82 2.61 6.96
CA ALA A 45 16.18 3.49 5.84
C ALA A 45 15.85 2.86 4.47
N ALA A 46 16.02 1.55 4.34
CA ALA A 46 15.65 0.80 3.15
C ALA A 46 14.12 0.81 2.93
N LEU A 47 13.32 0.60 3.97
CA LEU A 47 11.84 0.67 3.92
C LEU A 47 11.35 2.05 3.49
N VAL A 48 11.88 3.13 4.09
CA VAL A 48 11.46 4.51 3.77
C VAL A 48 11.80 4.87 2.31
N SER A 49 12.93 4.38 1.79
CA SER A 49 13.41 4.69 0.44
C SER A 49 13.00 3.66 -0.62
N ALA A 50 12.40 2.54 -0.24
CA ALA A 50 12.05 1.45 -1.15
C ALA A 50 11.01 1.91 -2.17
N ARG A 51 11.22 1.52 -3.42
CA ARG A 51 10.27 1.75 -4.50
C ARG A 51 9.70 0.40 -4.91
N PHE A 52 8.39 0.31 -4.92
CA PHE A 52 7.66 -0.84 -5.41
C PHE A 52 6.42 -0.34 -6.14
N GLU A 53 5.97 -1.09 -7.15
CA GLU A 53 4.73 -0.77 -7.84
C GLU A 53 3.55 -1.23 -7.01
N SER A 54 2.88 -0.31 -6.32
CA SER A 54 1.68 -0.64 -5.56
C SER A 54 0.52 -0.99 -6.49
N VAL A 55 -0.23 -2.04 -6.14
CA VAL A 55 -1.43 -2.43 -6.89
C VAL A 55 -2.63 -1.49 -6.63
N ARG A 56 -2.45 -0.51 -5.73
CA ARG A 56 -3.45 0.50 -5.34
C ARG A 56 -3.22 1.85 -6.04
N GLY A 57 -2.18 1.96 -6.87
CA GLY A 57 -1.78 3.19 -7.55
C GLY A 57 -0.47 3.78 -7.00
N PRO A 58 -0.14 5.04 -7.34
CA PRO A 58 1.08 5.69 -6.86
C PRO A 58 1.15 5.71 -5.33
N PHE A 59 2.31 5.34 -4.79
CA PHE A 59 2.57 5.26 -3.36
C PHE A 59 3.98 5.78 -3.04
N ARG A 60 4.07 6.58 -1.98
CA ARG A 60 5.33 6.92 -1.31
C ARG A 60 5.04 7.24 0.16
N PHE A 61 6.07 7.27 1.00
CA PHE A 61 5.92 7.77 2.36
C PHE A 61 5.96 9.30 2.41
N GLY A 62 5.16 9.87 3.32
CA GLY A 62 5.27 11.26 3.76
C GLY A 62 6.37 11.43 4.82
N ALA A 63 6.57 12.66 5.28
CA ALA A 63 7.59 12.98 6.29
C ALA A 63 7.34 12.25 7.63
N ASN A 64 6.08 11.93 7.93
CA ASN A 64 5.66 11.19 9.12
C ASN A 64 5.48 9.69 8.89
N GLN A 65 5.98 9.15 7.76
CA GLN A 65 5.85 7.73 7.37
C GLN A 65 4.42 7.24 7.13
N PHE A 66 3.44 8.13 7.06
CA PHE A 66 2.13 7.77 6.52
C PHE A 66 2.19 7.70 4.99
N PRO A 67 1.37 6.84 4.36
CA PRO A 67 1.23 6.80 2.92
C PRO A 67 0.79 8.14 2.34
N VAL A 68 1.48 8.58 1.29
CA VAL A 68 0.96 9.54 0.32
C VAL A 68 0.43 8.74 -0.87
N GLN A 69 -0.88 8.79 -1.07
CA GLN A 69 -1.58 7.91 -2.01
C GLN A 69 -2.89 8.54 -2.50
N ASN A 70 -3.48 7.94 -3.53
CA ASN A 70 -4.81 8.32 -3.98
C ASN A 70 -5.89 7.79 -3.04
N TYR A 71 -6.99 8.52 -2.93
CA TYR A 71 -8.22 8.10 -2.25
C TYR A 71 -9.33 8.04 -3.28
N TYR A 72 -10.05 6.92 -3.31
CA TYR A 72 -11.00 6.61 -4.36
C TYR A 72 -12.43 6.59 -3.81
N LEU A 73 -13.37 7.12 -4.58
CA LEU A 73 -14.80 6.91 -4.35
C LEU A 73 -15.18 5.55 -4.91
N THR A 74 -15.79 4.71 -4.09
CA THR A 74 -16.31 3.42 -4.52
C THR A 74 -17.79 3.28 -4.16
N GLN A 75 -18.53 2.58 -5.02
CA GLN A 75 -19.92 2.24 -4.78
C GLN A 75 -20.06 0.73 -4.67
N VAL A 76 -20.85 0.27 -3.70
CA VAL A 76 -21.24 -1.14 -3.65
C VAL A 76 -22.23 -1.44 -4.77
N VAL A 77 -21.88 -2.37 -5.64
CA VAL A 77 -22.69 -2.84 -6.77
C VAL A 77 -22.80 -4.36 -6.75
N ARG A 78 -23.82 -4.89 -7.42
CA ARG A 78 -23.83 -6.30 -7.82
C ARG A 78 -22.98 -6.44 -9.07
N ARG A 79 -21.95 -7.29 -9.02
CA ARG A 79 -21.05 -7.56 -10.15
C ARG A 79 -21.65 -8.58 -11.11
N ALA A 80 -21.05 -8.69 -12.30
CA ALA A 80 -21.46 -9.66 -13.33
C ALA A 80 -21.30 -11.12 -12.88
N ASP A 81 -20.40 -11.40 -11.93
CA ASP A 81 -20.24 -12.72 -11.30
C ASP A 81 -21.27 -12.98 -10.18
N GLY A 82 -22.24 -12.08 -9.98
CA GLY A 82 -23.32 -12.21 -9.01
C GLY A 82 -22.94 -11.77 -7.59
N GLU A 83 -21.66 -11.55 -7.30
CA GLU A 83 -21.17 -11.12 -5.99
C GLU A 83 -21.37 -9.61 -5.75
N ALA A 84 -21.44 -9.20 -4.48
CA ALA A 84 -21.33 -7.80 -4.12
C ALA A 84 -19.89 -7.32 -4.32
N GLY A 85 -19.73 -6.06 -4.73
CA GLY A 85 -18.43 -5.54 -5.09
C GLY A 85 -18.31 -4.03 -5.00
N LEU A 86 -17.08 -3.55 -4.83
CA LEU A 86 -16.74 -2.14 -4.97
C LEU A 86 -16.46 -1.84 -6.43
N ASP A 87 -17.20 -0.89 -6.99
CA ASP A 87 -16.97 -0.30 -8.32
C ASP A 87 -16.34 1.08 -8.17
N LEU A 88 -15.32 1.37 -8.97
CA LEU A 88 -14.59 2.64 -8.91
C LEU A 88 -15.42 3.74 -9.57
N ARG A 89 -15.71 4.80 -8.81
CA ARG A 89 -16.46 5.97 -9.32
C ARG A 89 -15.57 7.16 -9.65
N GLY A 90 -14.33 7.14 -9.17
CA GLY A 90 -13.33 8.16 -9.47
C GLY A 90 -12.42 8.42 -8.28
N ASP A 91 -11.55 9.41 -8.46
CA ASP A 91 -10.61 9.87 -7.44
C ASP A 91 -11.29 10.95 -6.60
N ILE A 92 -11.23 10.81 -5.27
CA ILE A 92 -11.58 11.88 -4.32
C ILE A 92 -10.38 12.78 -4.12
N PHE A 93 -9.21 12.18 -3.91
CA PHE A 93 -7.93 12.88 -3.82
C PHE A 93 -6.84 12.12 -4.55
N GLN A 94 -5.91 12.87 -5.16
CA GLN A 94 -4.70 12.32 -5.76
C GLN A 94 -3.49 12.69 -4.91
N ALA A 95 -2.58 11.74 -4.70
CA ALA A 95 -1.36 11.92 -3.91
C ALA A 95 -1.59 12.66 -2.57
N HIS A 96 -2.67 12.29 -1.86
CA HIS A 96 -3.05 12.93 -0.60
C HIS A 96 -2.07 12.51 0.50
N ALA A 97 -1.50 13.50 1.17
CA ALA A 97 -0.67 13.30 2.35
C ALA A 97 -1.53 13.34 3.62
N ASP A 98 -1.02 12.76 4.71
CA ASP A 98 -1.67 12.87 6.02
C ASP A 98 -1.86 14.33 6.43
N SER A 99 -3.10 14.70 6.77
CA SER A 99 -3.48 16.08 7.09
C SER A 99 -2.81 16.61 8.36
N TYR A 100 -2.30 15.73 9.22
CA TYR A 100 -1.61 16.07 10.45
C TYR A 100 -0.12 15.71 10.43
N GLY A 101 0.44 15.46 9.24
CA GLY A 101 1.84 15.05 9.08
C GLY A 101 2.81 16.03 9.73
N ASP A 102 2.56 17.33 9.60
CA ASP A 102 3.41 18.39 10.17
C ASP A 102 3.35 18.46 11.70
N ALA A 103 2.28 17.95 12.32
CA ALA A 103 2.18 17.85 13.77
C ALA A 103 2.95 16.65 14.34
N CYS A 104 3.36 15.70 13.48
CA CYS A 104 4.08 14.51 13.90
C CYS A 104 5.57 14.80 14.09
N LYS A 105 5.98 14.99 15.34
CA LYS A 105 7.39 15.11 15.73
C LYS A 105 8.04 13.72 15.82
N MET A 106 8.36 13.14 14.67
CA MET A 106 9.03 11.84 14.64
C MET A 106 10.40 11.90 15.29
N ARG A 107 10.75 10.84 16.03
CA ARG A 107 12.11 10.66 16.55
C ARG A 107 13.01 10.06 15.46
N PRO A 108 14.30 10.42 15.42
CA PRO A 108 15.28 9.70 14.59
C PRO A 108 15.25 8.21 14.93
N PHE A 109 15.42 7.38 13.90
CA PHE A 109 15.45 5.92 14.00
C PHE A 109 16.85 5.39 14.31
#